data_AF-A0A6P1RI91-F1
#
_entry.id   AF-A0A6P1RI91-F1
#
_cell.length_a   1.000
_cell.length_b   1.000
_cell.length_c   1.000
_cell.angle_alpha   90.00
_cell.angle_beta   90.00
_cell.angle_gamma   90.00
#
_symmetry.space_group_name_H-M   'P 1'
#
loop_
_entity.id
_entity.type
_entity.pdbx_description
1 polymer ?
#
loop_
_entity_poly.entity_id
_entity_poly.type
_entity_poly.pdbx_seq_one_letter_code
_entity_poly.pdbx_strand_id
1 'polypeptide(L)'
;MTIRTTRTTVSFANPFVLQGLEGTQPAGEYVVVTDDEQIEGLSRIAYRRVATLLQTPARSAPQLLIQFYSVSQTELDAALMKDRHQTVVRH
;
A
#
# COMPACT_ATOMS: atom_id res chain seq x y z
N MET A 1 -19.67 -7.72 -13.22
CA MET A 1 -18.72 -7.04 -12.30
C MET A 1 -17.94 -8.06 -11.51
N THR A 2 -16.71 -8.33 -11.93
CA THR A 2 -15.78 -9.23 -11.21
C THR A 2 -14.68 -8.38 -10.59
N ILE A 3 -14.66 -8.30 -9.26
CA ILE A 3 -13.61 -7.59 -8.50
C ILE A 3 -12.62 -8.64 -8.00
N ARG A 4 -11.34 -8.41 -8.29
CA ARG A 4 -10.23 -9.21 -7.79
C ARG A 4 -9.47 -8.37 -6.76
N THR A 5 -9.51 -8.81 -5.52
CA THR A 5 -8.69 -8.23 -4.44
C THR A 5 -7.35 -8.97 -4.36
N THR A 6 -6.25 -8.23 -4.44
CA THR A 6 -4.88 -8.73 -4.26
C THR A 6 -4.29 -8.16 -2.98
N ARG A 7 -3.58 -8.99 -2.20
CA ARG A 7 -2.86 -8.56 -1.01
C ARG A 7 -1.37 -8.77 -1.21
N THR A 8 -0.57 -7.75 -0.92
CA THR A 8 0.89 -7.78 -1.06
C THR A 8 1.53 -7.17 0.16
N THR A 9 2.54 -7.82 0.73
CA THR A 9 3.31 -7.27 1.85
C THR A 9 4.48 -6.46 1.30
N VAL A 10 4.66 -5.25 1.79
CA VAL A 10 5.79 -4.37 1.51
C VAL A 10 6.51 -4.03 2.79
N SER A 11 7.83 -3.91 2.75
CA SER A 11 8.66 -3.61 3.92
C SER A 11 9.32 -2.27 3.73
N PHE A 12 9.17 -1.38 4.71
CA PHE A 12 9.86 -0.09 4.79
C PHE A 12 10.96 -0.18 5.84
N ALA A 13 12.20 0.07 5.46
CA ALA A 13 13.34 0.08 6.38
C ALA A 13 13.48 1.40 7.15
N ASN A 14 12.87 2.48 6.64
CA ASN A 14 12.90 3.82 7.21
C ASN A 14 11.47 4.34 7.43
N PRO A 15 11.28 5.30 8.36
CA PRO A 15 10.01 5.99 8.50
C PRO A 15 9.63 6.71 7.19
N PHE A 16 8.36 6.65 6.82
CA PHE A 16 7.84 7.21 5.57
C PHE A 16 6.54 8.00 5.80
N VAL A 17 6.16 8.80 4.81
CA VAL A 17 4.93 9.59 4.83
C VAL A 17 4.19 9.30 3.53
N LEU A 18 2.87 9.11 3.62
CA LEU A 18 1.96 9.05 2.48
C LEU A 18 0.82 10.03 2.72
N GLN A 19 0.34 10.73 1.69
CA GLN A 19 -0.75 11.70 1.78
C GLN A 19 -2.06 11.07 2.28
N GLY A 20 -2.25 9.77 2.03
CA GLY A 20 -3.40 9.00 2.54
C GLY A 20 -3.30 8.62 4.03
N LEU A 21 -2.20 8.95 4.70
CA LEU A 21 -1.94 8.59 6.10
C LEU A 21 -1.72 9.83 6.95
N GLU A 22 -2.23 9.81 8.17
CA GLU A 22 -1.96 10.87 9.12
C GLU A 22 -0.55 10.72 9.72
N GLY A 23 0.34 11.63 9.32
CA GLY A 23 1.68 11.74 9.88
C GLY A 23 2.69 10.72 9.35
N THR A 24 3.82 10.63 10.04
CA THR A 24 4.92 9.72 9.68
C THR A 24 4.64 8.30 10.18
N GLN A 25 4.62 7.36 9.25
CA GLN A 25 4.57 5.94 9.54
C GLN A 25 5.98 5.41 9.84
N PRO A 26 6.11 4.42 10.73
CA PRO A 26 7.39 3.85 11.08
C PRO A 26 7.90 2.91 10.00
N ALA A 27 9.19 2.62 10.06
CA ALA A 27 9.73 1.44 9.42
C ALA A 27 9.01 0.17 9.92
N GLY A 28 8.73 -0.76 9.03
CA GLY A 28 8.01 -1.99 9.33
C GLY A 28 7.41 -2.63 8.08
N GLU A 29 6.70 -3.73 8.30
CA GLU A 29 5.95 -4.42 7.26
C GLU A 29 4.51 -3.92 7.20
N TYR A 30 4.03 -3.68 5.99
CA TYR A 30 2.68 -3.20 5.71
C TYR A 30 2.03 -4.09 4.66
N VAL A 31 0.74 -4.32 4.82
CA VAL A 31 -0.05 -5.04 3.81
C VAL A 31 -0.72 -4.02 2.91
N VAL A 32 -0.47 -4.10 1.61
CA VAL A 32 -1.13 -3.33 0.58
C VAL A 32 -2.22 -4.20 -0.01
N VAL A 33 -3.46 -3.74 0.08
CA VAL A 33 -4.62 -4.38 -0.54
C VAL A 33 -4.99 -3.58 -1.77
N THR A 34 -5.04 -4.25 -2.91
CA THR A 34 -5.44 -3.65 -4.18
C THR A 34 -6.73 -4.30 -4.66
N ASP A 35 -7.70 -3.49 -5.05
CA ASP A 35 -8.87 -3.98 -5.76
C ASP A 35 -8.74 -3.66 -7.25
N ASP A 36 -8.79 -4.70 -8.08
CA ASP A 36 -8.74 -4.63 -9.53
C ASP A 36 -10.07 -5.14 -10.11
N GLU A 37 -10.80 -4.29 -10.83
CA GLU A 37 -12.01 -4.66 -11.54
C GLU A 37 -11.67 -5.23 -12.92
N GLN A 38 -12.21 -6.40 -13.25
CA GLN A 38 -12.10 -6.94 -14.59
C GLN A 38 -12.98 -6.15 -15.57
N ILE A 39 -12.37 -5.66 -16.64
CA ILE A 39 -13.09 -4.99 -17.72
C ILE A 39 -13.72 -6.06 -18.61
N GLU A 40 -15.05 -6.15 -18.59
CA GLU A 40 -15.82 -7.06 -19.43
C GLU A 40 -15.98 -6.47 -20.85
N GLY A 41 -16.10 -7.32 -21.87
CA GLY A 41 -16.33 -6.88 -23.26
C GLY A 41 -15.07 -6.62 -24.11
N LEU A 42 -13.87 -6.87 -23.58
CA LEU A 42 -12.64 -6.89 -24.37
C LEU A 42 -12.36 -8.32 -24.87
N SER A 43 -11.73 -8.44 -26.04
CA SER A 43 -11.27 -9.73 -26.60
C SER A 43 -10.17 -10.40 -25.75
N ARG A 44 -9.66 -9.70 -24.74
CA ARG A 44 -8.66 -10.15 -23.76
C ARG A 44 -9.06 -9.70 -22.37
N ILE A 45 -8.73 -10.51 -21.37
CA ILE A 45 -8.90 -10.15 -19.96
C ILE A 45 -8.01 -8.93 -19.66
N ALA A 46 -8.62 -7.84 -19.20
CA ALA A 46 -7.94 -6.65 -18.72
C ALA A 46 -8.47 -6.28 -17.33
N TYR A 47 -7.62 -5.69 -16.50
CA TYR A 47 -7.96 -5.30 -15.14
C TYR A 47 -7.69 -3.80 -14.96
N ARG A 48 -8.65 -3.08 -14.39
CA ARG A 48 -8.51 -1.69 -13.96
C ARG A 48 -8.43 -1.66 -12.44
N ARG A 49 -7.35 -1.09 -11.92
CA ARG A 49 -7.25 -0.82 -10.48
C ARG A 49 -8.29 0.21 -10.06
N VAL A 50 -9.10 -0.13 -9.06
CA VAL A 50 -10.15 0.73 -8.51
C VAL A 50 -9.82 1.24 -7.10
N ALA A 51 -8.99 0.52 -6.34
CA ALA A 51 -8.53 0.98 -5.02
C ALA A 51 -7.13 0.46 -4.67
N THR A 52 -6.41 1.21 -3.84
CA THR A 52 -5.19 0.78 -3.17
C THR A 52 -5.28 1.20 -1.70
N LEU A 53 -5.27 0.22 -0.81
CA LEU A 53 -5.45 0.39 0.61
C LEU A 53 -4.20 -0.07 1.33
N LEU A 54 -3.62 0.77 2.18
CA LEU A 54 -2.55 0.39 3.09
C LEU A 54 -3.15 -0.05 4.42
N GLN A 55 -2.76 -1.25 4.84
CA GLN A 55 -3.08 -1.79 6.14
C GLN A 55 -2.02 -1.37 7.16
N THR A 56 -2.40 -0.55 8.14
CA THR A 56 -1.49 -0.16 9.23
C THR A 56 -1.82 -0.95 10.50
N PRO A 57 -0.82 -1.46 11.24
CA PRO A 57 -1.06 -1.98 12.60
C PRO A 57 -1.55 -0.84 13.50
N ALA A 58 -2.59 -1.07 14.31
CA ALA A 58 -3.13 -0.05 15.22
C ALA A 58 -2.04 0.43 16.19
N ARG A 59 -1.52 1.64 15.98
CA ARG A 59 -0.43 2.19 16.82
C ARG A 59 -0.91 2.80 18.13
N SER A 60 -2.22 2.94 18.34
CA SER A 60 -2.74 3.71 19.49
C SER A 60 -4.03 3.19 20.15
N ALA A 61 -4.56 2.03 19.74
CA ALA A 61 -5.76 1.46 20.37
C ALA A 61 -5.47 0.10 21.00
N PRO A 62 -5.79 -0.11 22.29
CA PRO A 62 -5.65 -1.40 22.94
C PRO A 62 -6.83 -2.30 22.52
N GLN A 63 -6.83 -2.77 21.26
CA GLN A 63 -7.60 -3.91 20.73
C GLN A 63 -7.55 -3.87 19.19
N LEU A 64 -6.71 -4.74 18.59
CA LEU A 64 -6.93 -5.51 17.36
C LEU A 64 -7.68 -4.89 16.14
N LEU A 65 -7.71 -3.57 15.94
CA LEU A 65 -8.36 -2.95 14.80
C LEU A 65 -7.35 -2.68 13.69
N ILE A 66 -7.34 -3.58 12.70
CA ILE A 66 -6.66 -3.33 11.43
C ILE A 66 -7.32 -2.10 10.77
N GLN A 67 -6.54 -1.07 10.46
CA GLN A 67 -7.03 0.11 9.75
C GLN A 67 -6.55 0.08 8.30
N PHE A 68 -7.47 0.38 7.38
CA PHE A 68 -7.21 0.50 5.95
C PHE A 68 -7.27 1.97 5.55
N TYR A 69 -6.22 2.43 4.91
CA TYR A 69 -6.11 3.80 4.43
C TYR A 69 -6.00 3.80 2.92
N SER A 70 -6.82 4.61 2.25
CA SER A 70 -6.72 4.80 0.80
C SER A 70 -5.44 5.57 0.49
N VAL A 71 -4.54 4.95 -0.28
CA VAL A 71 -3.26 5.53 -0.68
C VAL A 71 -3.13 5.52 -2.19
N SER A 72 -2.37 6.45 -2.75
CA SER A 72 -2.03 6.42 -4.17
C SER A 72 -0.96 5.38 -4.44
N GLN A 73 -1.18 4.50 -5.42
CA GLN A 73 -0.17 3.53 -5.84
C GLN A 73 1.14 4.20 -6.26
N THR A 74 1.07 5.29 -7.03
CA THR A 74 2.25 6.03 -7.49
C THR A 74 3.05 6.61 -6.32
N GLU A 75 2.36 7.09 -5.29
CA GLU A 75 3.00 7.62 -4.10
C GLU A 75 3.66 6.51 -3.27
N LEU A 76 2.96 5.38 -3.11
CA LEU A 76 3.48 4.20 -2.44
C LEU A 76 4.76 3.68 -3.12
N ASP A 77 4.76 3.57 -4.46
CA ASP A 77 5.95 3.19 -5.23
C ASP A 77 7.09 4.21 -5.04
N ALA A 78 6.80 5.51 -5.08
CA ALA A 78 7.81 6.53 -4.83
C ALA A 78 8.41 6.46 -3.41
N ALA A 79 7.58 6.19 -2.41
CA ALA A 79 8.02 6.00 -1.02
C ALA A 79 8.93 4.77 -0.88
N LEU A 80 8.56 3.64 -1.49
CA LEU A 80 9.39 2.42 -1.52
C LEU A 80 10.71 2.65 -2.27
N MET A 81 10.67 3.37 -3.38
CA MET A 81 11.89 3.74 -4.12
C MET A 81 12.81 4.63 -3.28
N LYS A 82 12.25 5.58 -2.53
CA LYS A 82 13.05 6.42 -1.62
C LYS A 82 13.66 5.61 -0.47
N ASP A 83 12.88 4.70 0.11
CA ASP A 83 13.31 3.83 1.21
C ASP A 83 14.49 2.92 0.83
N ARG A 84 14.44 2.29 -0.35
CA ARG A 84 15.56 1.50 -0.87
C ARG A 84 16.81 2.36 -1.08
N HIS A 85 16.67 3.58 -1.59
CA HIS A 85 17.81 4.48 -1.81
C HIS A 85 18.43 4.93 -0.49
N GLN A 86 17.63 5.18 0.55
CA GLN A 86 18.12 5.58 1.86
C GLN A 86 18.79 4.41 2.61
N THR A 87 18.31 3.19 2.41
CA THR A 87 18.88 1.98 3.01
C THR A 87 20.26 1.64 2.46
N VAL A 88 20.52 1.89 1.18
CA VAL A 88 21.78 1.55 0.49
C VAL A 88 22.94 2.50 0.87
N VAL A 89 22.68 3.67 1.46
CA VAL A 89 23.70 4.70 1.72
C VAL A 89 24.33 4.61 3.12
N ARG A 90 24.00 3.59 3.93
CA ARG A 90 24.71 3.33 5.20
C ARG A 90 25.91 2.42 4.96
N HIS A 91 27.04 2.99 4.54
CA HIS A 91 28.33 2.29 4.47
C HIS A 91 29.45 3.09 5.10
#